data_AF-M9R8S8-F1
#
_entry.id   AF-M9R8S8-F1
#
_cell.length_a   1.000
_cell.length_b   1.000
_cell.length_c   1.000
_cell.angle_alpha   90.00
_cell.angle_beta   90.00
_cell.angle_gamma   90.00
#
_symmetry.space_group_name_H-M   'P 1'
#
loop_
_entity.id
_entity.type
_entity.pdbx_description
1 polymer ?
#
loop_
_entity_poly.entity_id
_entity_poly.type
_entity_poly.pdbx_seq_one_letter_code
_entity_poly.pdbx_strand_id
1 'polypeptide(L)'
;MLSKEEFQLPATVTGLATLRTTFTKQRLIAFNVGVIDPFYNGPISTVLLNFSKRTVEVALGEKFFRVLFFEHDDVSEHHQRDESVKRESYQKAITSYALNDYSQSFLDIPVFDNEFYAKTTWQLLYGTAAKHPWWTVIFMVVVFGPIAYVWALPDYQSWWDSVLTWMRSWAGSASNTVIPPNEG
;
A
#
# COMPACT_ATOMS: atom_id res chain seq x y z
N MET A 1 -3.40 7.00 15.66
CA MET A 1 -4.29 7.80 16.53
C MET A 1 -4.23 7.25 17.94
N LEU A 2 -4.27 8.13 18.94
CA LEU A 2 -4.18 7.79 20.36
C LEU A 2 -5.38 8.40 21.10
N SER A 3 -6.05 7.63 21.98
CA SER A 3 -7.16 8.13 22.78
C SER A 3 -6.70 9.16 23.81
N LYS A 4 -7.59 10.09 24.17
CA LYS A 4 -7.34 10.97 25.32
C LYS A 4 -7.63 10.23 26.63
N GLU A 5 -8.65 9.39 26.60
CA GLU A 5 -9.15 8.57 27.68
C GLU A 5 -8.15 7.45 28.03
N GLU A 6 -8.12 7.10 29.30
CA GLU A 6 -7.39 5.97 29.87
C GLU A 6 -8.39 5.02 30.51
N PHE A 7 -8.11 3.73 30.38
CA PHE A 7 -8.95 2.65 30.89
C PHE A 7 -8.29 2.08 32.13
N GLN A 8 -9.13 1.60 33.06
CA GLN A 8 -8.71 0.79 34.19
C GLN A 8 -9.77 -0.28 34.36
N LEU A 9 -9.56 -1.44 33.75
CA LEU A 9 -10.57 -2.51 33.75
C LEU A 9 -10.40 -3.43 34.96
N PRO A 10 -11.49 -3.81 35.64
CA PRO A 10 -11.44 -4.83 36.69
C PRO A 10 -11.27 -6.24 36.11
N ALA A 11 -11.07 -7.21 37.00
CA ALA A 11 -10.93 -8.64 36.67
C ALA A 11 -12.16 -9.28 36.00
N THR A 12 -13.32 -8.63 36.09
CA THR A 12 -14.62 -9.16 35.67
C THR A 12 -15.18 -8.51 34.42
N VAL A 13 -14.39 -7.62 33.77
CA VAL A 13 -14.85 -6.87 32.60
C VAL A 13 -13.80 -6.88 31.50
N THR A 14 -14.26 -7.23 30.30
CA THR A 14 -13.50 -7.11 29.05
C THR A 14 -14.09 -5.99 28.21
N GLY A 15 -13.24 -5.16 27.61
CA GLY A 15 -13.65 -4.15 26.64
C GLY A 15 -13.58 -4.66 25.20
N LEU A 16 -14.41 -4.13 24.31
CA LEU A 16 -14.24 -4.25 22.86
C LEU A 16 -14.27 -2.86 22.25
N ALA A 17 -13.12 -2.38 21.81
CA ALA A 17 -13.02 -1.16 21.05
C ALA A 17 -13.45 -1.41 19.60
N THR A 18 -14.28 -0.53 19.06
CA THR A 18 -14.72 -0.56 17.66
C THR A 18 -14.66 0.84 17.08
N LEU A 19 -14.25 0.94 15.81
CA LEU A 19 -14.27 2.21 15.09
C LEU A 19 -15.72 2.65 14.88
N ARG A 20 -16.01 3.93 15.10
CA ARG A 20 -17.35 4.46 14.82
C ARG A 20 -17.65 4.40 13.32
N THR A 21 -18.87 3.99 12.98
CA THR A 21 -19.33 3.84 11.59
C THR A 21 -19.18 5.11 10.74
N THR A 22 -19.17 6.30 11.35
CA THR A 22 -18.89 7.56 10.65
C THR A 22 -17.53 7.53 9.94
N PHE A 23 -16.48 7.03 10.61
CA PHE A 23 -15.14 6.89 10.03
C PHE A 23 -15.10 5.80 8.97
N THR A 24 -15.79 4.67 9.19
CA THR A 24 -15.89 3.59 8.19
C THR A 24 -16.56 4.07 6.91
N LYS A 25 -17.61 4.91 7.00
CA LYS A 25 -18.27 5.54 5.84
C LYS A 25 -17.35 6.50 5.08
N GLN A 26 -16.38 7.09 5.77
CA GLN A 26 -15.33 7.91 5.17
C GLN A 26 -14.18 7.07 4.58
N ARG A 27 -14.32 5.74 4.53
CA ARG A 27 -13.32 4.79 4.01
C ARG A 27 -12.06 4.74 4.87
N LEU A 28 -12.18 5.07 6.15
CA LEU A 28 -11.16 4.83 7.16
C LEU A 28 -11.41 3.47 7.82
N ILE A 29 -10.34 2.69 7.96
CA ILE A 29 -10.34 1.42 8.68
C ILE A 29 -9.31 1.52 9.81
N ALA A 30 -9.67 0.96 10.96
CA ALA A 30 -8.83 0.98 12.14
C ALA A 30 -8.20 -0.41 12.34
N PHE A 31 -6.88 -0.44 12.37
CA PHE A 31 -6.07 -1.62 12.65
C PHE A 31 -5.61 -1.61 14.11
N ASN A 32 -5.42 -2.82 14.67
CA ASN A 32 -5.06 -3.03 16.07
C ASN A 32 -6.13 -2.50 17.05
N VAL A 33 -7.40 -2.62 16.65
CA VAL A 33 -8.56 -2.33 17.50
C VAL A 33 -9.29 -3.62 17.74
N GLY A 34 -9.59 -3.92 18.99
CA GLY A 34 -10.25 -5.16 19.35
C GLY A 34 -10.49 -5.24 20.84
N VAL A 35 -10.15 -6.38 21.41
CA VAL A 35 -10.36 -6.70 22.81
C VAL A 35 -9.43 -5.83 23.68
N ILE A 36 -9.99 -5.28 24.75
CA ILE A 36 -9.27 -4.65 25.85
C ILE A 36 -9.36 -5.62 27.01
N ASP A 37 -8.24 -6.23 27.36
CA ASP A 37 -8.19 -7.29 28.34
C ASP A 37 -8.55 -6.79 29.77
N PRO A 38 -9.08 -7.66 30.63
CA PRO A 38 -9.22 -7.37 32.06
C PRO A 38 -7.89 -6.94 32.66
N PHE A 39 -7.91 -6.10 33.69
CA PHE A 39 -6.72 -5.49 34.33
C PHE A 39 -5.92 -4.49 33.49
N TYR A 40 -6.22 -4.35 32.19
CA TYR A 40 -5.58 -3.35 31.36
C TYR A 40 -5.75 -1.94 31.96
N ASN A 41 -4.62 -1.25 32.12
CA ASN A 41 -4.59 0.10 32.68
C ASN A 41 -3.76 1.03 31.80
N GLY A 42 -4.42 1.80 30.94
CA GLY A 42 -3.74 2.70 30.03
C GLY A 42 -4.60 3.25 28.89
N PRO A 43 -4.01 4.05 27.99
CA PRO A 43 -4.70 4.59 26.83
C PRO A 43 -4.71 3.60 25.65
N ILE A 44 -5.78 3.63 24.85
CA ILE A 44 -5.88 2.80 23.65
C ILE A 44 -5.47 3.59 22.39
N SER A 45 -4.92 2.88 21.40
CA SER A 45 -4.54 3.49 20.13
C SER A 45 -4.91 2.61 18.96
N THR A 46 -4.92 3.21 17.77
CA THR A 46 -5.08 2.48 16.52
C THR A 46 -4.30 3.12 15.40
N VAL A 47 -3.95 2.30 14.42
CA VAL A 47 -3.53 2.79 13.13
C VAL A 47 -4.76 2.91 12.22
N LEU A 48 -5.00 4.12 11.71
CA LEU A 48 -6.03 4.34 10.71
C LEU A 48 -5.42 4.25 9.32
N LEU A 49 -6.03 3.45 8.45
CA LEU A 49 -5.75 3.44 7.03
C LEU A 49 -6.88 4.10 6.27
N ASN A 50 -6.51 4.99 5.35
CA ASN A 50 -7.42 5.57 4.37
C ASN A 50 -7.41 4.74 3.09
N PHE A 51 -8.51 4.04 2.82
CA PHE A 51 -8.71 3.26 1.61
C PHE A 51 -9.26 4.08 0.44
N SER A 52 -9.38 5.39 0.59
CA SER A 52 -9.81 6.29 -0.48
C SER A 52 -8.63 7.04 -1.09
N LYS A 53 -8.84 7.55 -2.30
CA LYS A 53 -7.90 8.48 -2.97
C LYS A 53 -8.04 9.93 -2.47
N ARG A 54 -9.00 10.21 -1.59
CA ARG A 54 -9.27 11.56 -1.08
C ARG A 54 -8.69 11.70 0.31
N THR A 55 -8.17 12.88 0.63
CA THR A 55 -7.78 13.21 2.01
C THR A 55 -9.02 13.17 2.90
N VAL A 56 -8.89 12.52 4.06
CA VAL A 56 -9.91 12.52 5.10
C VAL A 56 -9.33 13.29 6.28
N GLU A 57 -9.98 14.39 6.65
CA GLU A 57 -9.58 15.18 7.80
C GLU A 57 -10.09 14.53 9.09
N VAL A 58 -9.24 14.49 10.11
CA VAL A 58 -9.60 13.99 11.44
C VAL A 58 -9.21 15.05 12.47
N ALA A 59 -10.19 15.50 13.25
CA ALA A 59 -9.98 16.58 14.21
C ALA A 59 -9.55 16.06 15.59
N LEU A 60 -8.70 16.83 16.29
CA LEU A 60 -8.37 16.53 17.67
C LEU A 60 -9.62 16.65 18.56
N GLY A 61 -9.86 15.65 19.41
CA GLY A 61 -11.05 15.58 20.26
C GLY A 61 -12.28 15.01 19.57
N GLU A 62 -12.19 14.65 18.29
CA GLU A 62 -13.26 13.91 17.62
C GLU A 62 -13.37 12.50 18.20
N LYS A 63 -14.59 12.09 18.54
CA LYS A 63 -14.86 10.74 19.06
C LYS A 63 -14.62 9.73 17.94
N PHE A 64 -13.58 8.90 18.04
CA PHE A 64 -13.24 7.91 17.00
C PHE A 64 -13.58 6.46 17.40
N PHE A 65 -13.58 6.14 18.70
CA PHE A 65 -13.99 4.83 19.20
C PHE A 65 -15.35 4.78 19.87
N ARG A 66 -15.92 3.58 19.84
CA ARG A 66 -16.95 3.10 20.75
C ARG A 66 -16.39 1.87 21.46
N VAL A 67 -16.44 1.87 22.78
CA VAL A 67 -16.06 0.71 23.60
C VAL A 67 -17.32 0.07 24.15
N LEU A 68 -17.43 -1.24 23.98
CA LEU A 68 -18.45 -2.07 24.62
C LEU A 68 -17.80 -2.78 25.80
N PHE A 69 -18.50 -2.92 26.91
CA PHE A 69 -18.03 -3.64 28.08
C PHE A 69 -18.83 -4.91 28.26
N PHE A 70 -18.14 -6.01 28.49
CA PHE A 70 -18.71 -7.34 28.70
C PHE A 70 -18.33 -7.81 30.10
N GLU A 71 -19.33 -8.07 30.91
CA GLU A 71 -19.15 -8.70 32.21
C GLU A 71 -18.94 -10.21 32.03
N HIS A 72 -18.02 -10.77 32.82
CA HIS A 72 -17.72 -12.20 32.87
C HIS A 72 -17.20 -12.58 34.26
N ASP A 73 -17.01 -13.89 34.47
CA ASP A 73 -16.42 -14.41 35.71
C ASP A 73 -15.03 -13.83 35.97
N ASP A 74 -14.65 -13.74 37.24
CA ASP A 74 -13.35 -13.20 37.66
C ASP A 74 -12.19 -14.04 37.10
N VAL A 75 -11.28 -13.39 36.36
CA VAL A 75 -10.11 -14.03 35.75
C VAL A 75 -8.78 -13.75 36.47
N SER A 76 -8.84 -13.30 37.73
CA SER A 76 -7.64 -12.99 38.54
C SER A 76 -6.65 -14.15 38.63
N GLU A 77 -7.12 -15.40 38.64
CA GLU A 77 -6.27 -16.59 38.68
C GLU A 77 -5.39 -16.75 37.43
N HIS A 78 -5.80 -16.18 36.30
CA HIS A 78 -5.06 -16.23 35.04
C HIS A 78 -4.19 -15.00 34.78
N HIS A 79 -4.26 -13.99 35.65
CA HIS A 79 -3.51 -12.75 35.52
C HIS A 79 -2.10 -12.89 36.08
N GLN A 80 -1.10 -12.98 35.18
CA GLN A 80 0.29 -13.25 35.55
C GLN A 80 1.19 -12.00 35.56
N ARG A 81 0.79 -10.90 34.92
CA ARG A 81 1.63 -9.72 34.70
C ARG A 81 0.83 -8.44 34.84
N ASP A 82 1.46 -7.40 35.33
CA ASP A 82 0.87 -6.06 35.35
C ASP A 82 0.70 -5.53 33.92
N GLU A 83 -0.55 -5.22 33.55
CA GLU A 83 -0.91 -4.63 32.26
C GLU A 83 -1.00 -3.09 32.30
N SER A 84 -0.44 -2.47 33.35
CA SER A 84 -0.38 -1.02 33.46
C SER A 84 0.64 -0.40 32.51
N VAL A 85 0.17 0.51 31.66
CA VAL A 85 0.95 1.19 30.65
C VAL A 85 0.87 2.70 30.87
N LYS A 86 2.02 3.32 31.19
CA LYS A 86 2.10 4.79 31.30
C LYS A 86 1.94 5.44 29.92
N ARG A 87 1.14 6.51 29.87
CA ARG A 87 0.83 7.25 28.63
C ARG A 87 2.07 7.71 27.87
N GLU A 88 3.06 8.28 28.56
CA GLU A 88 4.26 8.82 27.89
C GLU A 88 5.08 7.72 27.22
N SER A 89 5.31 6.60 27.92
CA SER A 89 6.00 5.44 27.34
C SER A 89 5.20 4.83 26.18
N TYR A 90 3.88 4.78 26.31
CA TYR A 90 2.99 4.27 25.26
C TYR A 90 3.03 5.11 23.99
N GLN A 91 2.95 6.44 24.14
CA GLN A 91 3.03 7.37 23.03
C GLN A 91 4.40 7.27 22.31
N LYS A 92 5.50 7.16 23.07
CA LYS A 92 6.84 6.93 22.51
C LYS A 92 6.90 5.62 21.74
N ALA A 93 6.37 4.53 22.30
CA ALA A 93 6.34 3.21 21.66
C ALA A 93 5.56 3.24 20.34
N ILE A 94 4.35 3.81 20.32
CA ILE A 94 3.54 3.93 19.10
C ILE A 94 4.24 4.80 18.05
N THR A 95 4.80 5.94 18.47
CA THR A 95 5.48 6.85 17.54
C THR A 95 6.71 6.17 16.93
N SER A 96 7.49 5.46 17.73
CA SER A 96 8.64 4.68 17.26
C SER A 96 8.21 3.60 16.27
N TYR A 97 7.18 2.83 16.60
CA TYR A 97 6.64 1.77 15.73
C TYR A 97 6.11 2.34 14.40
N ALA A 98 5.37 3.46 14.45
CA ALA A 98 4.81 4.11 13.27
C ALA A 98 5.89 4.65 12.32
N LEU A 99 7.02 5.15 12.85
CA LEU A 99 8.11 5.72 12.05
C LEU A 99 9.05 4.66 11.47
N ASN A 100 9.31 3.57 12.22
CA ASN A 100 10.37 2.62 11.86
C ASN A 100 9.84 1.31 11.24
N ASP A 101 8.72 0.79 11.72
CA ASP A 101 8.37 -0.62 11.48
C ASP A 101 7.04 -0.82 10.73
N TYR A 102 6.18 0.20 10.69
CA TYR A 102 4.84 0.04 10.14
C TYR A 102 4.84 -0.31 8.64
N SER A 103 5.59 0.41 7.80
CA SER A 103 5.58 0.16 6.34
C SER A 103 6.20 -1.16 5.92
N GLN A 104 7.13 -1.72 6.71
CA GLN A 104 7.77 -2.99 6.41
C GLN A 104 6.91 -4.20 6.82
N SER A 105 6.03 -4.03 7.80
CA SER A 105 5.21 -5.13 8.34
C SER A 105 3.74 -5.04 7.90
N PHE A 106 3.29 -3.89 7.39
CA PHE A 106 1.90 -3.66 7.03
C PHE A 106 1.65 -3.95 5.56
N LEU A 107 0.97 -5.08 5.30
CA LEU A 107 0.76 -5.66 3.97
C LEU A 107 2.11 -5.87 3.26
N ASP A 108 2.67 -7.07 3.36
CA ASP A 108 3.69 -7.58 2.43
C ASP A 108 3.11 -7.61 1.01
N ILE A 109 2.89 -6.43 0.43
CA ILE A 109 2.63 -6.27 -0.98
C ILE A 109 4.01 -6.45 -1.57
N PRO A 110 4.28 -7.55 -2.33
CA PRO A 110 5.53 -7.64 -3.03
C PRO A 110 5.67 -6.35 -3.82
N VAL A 111 6.72 -5.59 -3.53
CA VAL A 111 7.00 -4.38 -4.28
C VAL A 111 7.07 -4.85 -5.72
N PHE A 112 6.11 -4.42 -6.53
CA PHE A 112 6.07 -4.75 -7.95
C PHE A 112 7.21 -3.97 -8.62
N ASP A 113 8.44 -4.38 -8.36
CA ASP A 113 9.66 -3.78 -8.85
C ASP A 113 10.04 -4.36 -10.21
N ASN A 114 10.91 -3.66 -10.92
CA ASN A 114 11.37 -4.08 -12.23
C ASN A 114 12.13 -5.42 -12.17
N GLU A 115 12.72 -5.77 -11.02
CA GLU A 115 13.43 -7.04 -10.82
C GLU A 115 12.46 -8.24 -10.76
N PHE A 116 11.31 -8.08 -10.10
CA PHE A 116 10.24 -9.08 -10.02
C PHE A 116 9.62 -9.32 -11.40
N TYR A 117 9.34 -8.26 -12.17
CA TYR A 117 8.87 -8.39 -13.55
C TYR A 117 9.92 -9.04 -14.44
N ALA A 118 11.19 -8.64 -14.35
CA ALA A 118 12.26 -9.21 -15.16
C ALA A 118 12.44 -10.71 -14.87
N LYS A 119 12.46 -11.11 -13.60
CA LYS A 119 12.64 -12.50 -13.19
C LYS A 119 11.44 -13.37 -13.58
N THR A 120 10.22 -12.89 -13.34
CA THR A 120 8.99 -13.61 -13.69
C THR A 120 8.83 -13.74 -15.21
N THR A 121 9.11 -12.67 -15.95
CA THR A 121 9.06 -12.68 -17.43
C THR A 121 10.14 -13.59 -18.00
N TRP A 122 11.36 -13.59 -17.45
CA TRP A 122 12.44 -14.48 -17.88
C TRP A 122 12.11 -15.96 -17.62
N GLN A 123 11.52 -16.28 -16.47
CA GLN A 123 11.09 -17.63 -16.15
C GLN A 123 9.95 -18.12 -17.06
N LEU A 124 8.99 -17.25 -17.40
CA LEU A 124 7.93 -17.56 -18.35
C LEU A 124 8.47 -17.74 -19.77
N LEU A 125 9.37 -16.87 -20.22
CA LEU A 125 10.02 -16.97 -21.53
C LEU A 125 10.83 -18.26 -21.63
N TYR A 126 11.67 -18.57 -20.64
CA TYR A 126 12.47 -19.79 -20.63
C TYR A 126 11.60 -21.05 -20.53
N GLY A 127 10.58 -21.04 -19.67
CA GLY A 127 9.65 -22.17 -19.53
C GLY A 127 8.83 -22.43 -20.80
N THR A 128 8.44 -21.37 -21.51
CA THR A 128 7.72 -21.48 -22.79
C THR A 128 8.67 -21.96 -23.90
N ALA A 129 9.90 -21.45 -23.94
CA ALA A 129 10.93 -21.87 -24.89
C ALA A 129 11.34 -23.34 -24.73
N ALA A 130 11.44 -23.83 -23.49
CA ALA A 130 11.75 -25.22 -23.21
C ALA A 130 10.60 -26.19 -23.59
N LYS A 131 9.34 -25.76 -23.41
CA LYS A 131 8.17 -26.61 -23.72
C LYS A 131 7.78 -26.61 -25.20
N HIS A 132 8.00 -25.50 -25.91
CA HIS A 132 7.58 -25.35 -27.31
C HIS A 132 8.70 -24.76 -28.19
N PRO A 133 9.80 -25.50 -28.43
CA PRO A 133 10.98 -24.99 -29.11
C PRO A 133 10.71 -24.57 -30.58
N TRP A 134 9.76 -25.22 -31.26
CA TRP A 134 9.42 -24.86 -32.64
C TRP A 134 8.65 -23.54 -32.75
N TRP A 135 7.72 -23.29 -31.82
CA TRP A 135 6.95 -22.04 -31.78
C TRP A 135 7.82 -20.85 -31.38
N THR A 136 8.82 -21.04 -30.52
CA THR A 136 9.75 -19.97 -30.16
C THR A 136 10.71 -19.60 -31.28
N VAL A 137 11.13 -20.57 -32.10
CA VAL A 137 11.91 -20.28 -33.31
C VAL A 137 11.05 -19.51 -34.32
N ILE A 138 9.80 -19.92 -34.56
CA ILE A 138 8.88 -19.19 -35.45
C ILE A 138 8.66 -17.75 -34.94
N PHE A 139 8.41 -17.59 -33.64
CA PHE A 139 8.24 -16.26 -33.03
C PHE A 139 9.51 -15.41 -33.17
N MET A 140 10.70 -15.96 -32.91
CA MET A 140 11.95 -15.23 -33.11
C MET A 140 12.15 -14.83 -34.57
N VAL A 141 11.84 -15.70 -35.54
CA VAL A 141 11.96 -15.37 -36.97
C VAL A 141 10.95 -14.30 -37.37
N VAL A 142 9.72 -14.33 -36.85
CA VAL A 142 8.69 -13.32 -37.17
C VAL A 142 9.02 -11.96 -36.53
N VAL A 143 9.59 -11.95 -35.31
CA VAL A 143 9.91 -10.70 -34.59
C VAL A 143 11.25 -10.12 -35.05
N PHE A 144 12.30 -10.94 -35.11
CA PHE A 144 13.65 -10.49 -35.45
C PHE A 144 13.99 -10.60 -36.93
N GLY A 145 13.28 -11.42 -37.71
CA GLY A 145 13.49 -11.53 -39.16
C GLY A 145 13.26 -10.20 -39.90
N PRO A 146 12.18 -9.45 -39.65
CA PRO A 146 11.99 -8.13 -40.22
C PRO A 146 13.08 -7.14 -39.80
N ILE A 147 13.55 -7.21 -38.54
CA ILE A 147 14.62 -6.34 -38.04
C ILE A 147 15.94 -6.65 -38.76
N ALA A 148 16.31 -7.92 -38.84
CA ALA A 148 17.52 -8.36 -39.54
C ALA A 148 17.45 -8.06 -41.05
N TYR A 149 16.29 -8.22 -41.67
CA TYR A 149 16.06 -7.89 -43.08
C TYR A 149 16.24 -6.39 -43.32
N VAL A 150 15.65 -5.55 -42.46
CA VAL A 150 15.78 -4.09 -42.58
C VAL A 150 17.24 -3.68 -42.34
N TRP A 151 17.94 -4.23 -41.34
CA TRP A 151 19.38 -4.01 -41.10
C TRP A 151 20.27 -4.37 -42.30
N ALA A 152 19.87 -5.37 -43.10
CA ALA A 152 20.63 -5.83 -44.26
C ALA A 152 20.40 -4.97 -45.53
N LEU A 153 19.46 -4.03 -45.52
CA LEU A 153 19.23 -3.13 -46.64
C LEU A 153 20.38 -2.10 -46.74
N PRO A 154 20.95 -1.87 -47.94
CA PRO A 154 22.07 -0.94 -48.12
C PRO A 154 21.70 0.51 -47.73
N ASP A 155 20.43 0.87 -47.78
CA ASP A 155 19.89 2.18 -47.40
C ASP A 155 19.27 2.20 -45.98
N TYR A 156 19.53 1.19 -45.17
CA TYR A 156 19.00 1.09 -43.80
C TYR A 156 19.25 2.36 -42.99
N GLN A 157 20.47 2.90 -43.09
CA GLN A 157 20.90 4.03 -42.28
C GLN A 157 20.14 5.32 -42.66
N SER A 158 19.88 5.54 -43.95
CA SER A 158 19.11 6.69 -44.43
C SER A 158 17.61 6.56 -44.12
N TRP A 159 17.06 5.34 -44.13
CA TRP A 159 15.70 5.07 -43.66
C TRP A 159 15.55 5.36 -42.16
N TRP A 160 16.50 4.93 -41.32
CA TRP A 160 16.49 5.23 -39.88
C TRP A 160 16.63 6.71 -39.57
N ASP A 161 17.51 7.41 -40.29
CA ASP A 161 17.66 8.85 -40.16
C ASP A 161 16.34 9.58 -40.49
N SER A 162 15.60 9.09 -41.48
CA SER A 162 14.27 9.60 -41.87
C SER A 162 13.20 9.33 -40.80
N VAL A 163 13.21 8.13 -40.20
CA VAL A 163 12.30 7.78 -39.09
C VAL A 163 12.59 8.64 -37.85
N LEU A 164 13.87 8.82 -37.51
CA LEU A 164 14.30 9.64 -36.37
C LEU A 164 13.96 11.12 -36.56
N THR A 165 14.13 11.66 -37.76
CA THR A 165 13.72 13.04 -38.07
C THR A 165 12.20 13.22 -38.03
N TRP A 166 11.44 12.25 -38.55
CA TRP A 166 9.98 12.26 -38.43
C TRP A 166 9.51 12.22 -36.96
N MET A 167 10.07 11.33 -36.13
CA MET A 167 9.74 11.23 -34.71
C MET A 167 10.09 12.51 -33.92
N ARG A 168 11.23 13.15 -34.22
CA ARG A 168 11.61 14.43 -33.61
C ARG A 168 10.65 15.56 -34.00
N SER A 169 10.19 15.58 -35.25
CA SER A 169 9.20 16.55 -35.71
C SER A 169 7.84 16.37 -35.03
N TRP A 170 7.43 15.12 -34.80
CA TRP A 170 6.19 14.79 -34.09
C TRP A 170 6.26 15.15 -32.60
N ALA A 171 7.39 14.87 -31.94
CA ALA A 171 7.61 15.26 -30.54
C ALA A 171 7.63 16.79 -30.35
N GLY A 172 8.18 17.54 -31.31
CA GLY A 172 8.16 19.01 -31.29
C GLY A 172 6.78 19.62 -31.58
N SER A 173 5.91 18.90 -32.30
CA SER A 173 4.51 19.32 -32.52
C SER A 173 3.63 19.15 -31.28
N ALA A 174 3.96 18.20 -30.38
CA ALA A 174 3.18 17.93 -29.18
C ALA A 174 3.38 18.98 -28.06
N SER A 175 4.43 19.81 -28.12
CA SER A 175 4.67 20.88 -27.13
C SER A 175 4.01 22.23 -27.45
N ASN A 176 3.38 22.38 -28.63
CA ASN A 176 2.89 23.67 -29.13
C ASN A 176 1.36 23.84 -29.14
N THR A 177 0.58 22.92 -28.56
CA THR A 177 -0.86 23.16 -28.35
C THR A 177 -1.09 23.97 -27.07
N VAL A 178 -0.76 25.26 -27.12
CA VAL A 178 -1.28 26.26 -26.16
C VAL A 178 -2.69 26.64 -26.63
N ILE A 179 -3.69 26.31 -25.82
CA ILE A 179 -5.09 26.70 -26.01
C ILE A 179 -5.19 28.23 -25.83
N PRO A 180 -5.69 29.02 -26.79
CA PRO A 180 -5.86 30.45 -26.60
C PRO A 180 -6.95 30.75 -25.54
N PRO A 181 -6.79 31.80 -24.72
CA PRO A 181 -7.78 32.15 -23.71
C PRO A 181 -9.07 32.66 -24.37
N ASN A 182 -10.21 32.21 -23.84
CA ASN A 182 -11.54 32.70 -24.18
C ASN A 182 -11.66 34.17 -23.75
N GLU A 183 -11.90 35.06 -24.72
CA GLU A 183 -12.31 36.44 -24.43
C GLU A 183 -13.79 36.43 -24.01
N GLY A 184 -14.04 36.90 -22.79
CA GLY A 184 -15.36 37.22 -22.24
C GLY A 184 -15.40 38.69 -21.84
#